data_AF-A0A7C5N3A3-F1
#
_entry.id   AF-A0A7C5N3A3-F1
#
_cell.length_a   1.000
_cell.length_b   1.000
_cell.length_c   1.000
_cell.angle_alpha   90.00
_cell.angle_beta   90.00
_cell.angle_gamma   90.00
#
_symmetry.space_group_name_H-M   'P 1'
#
loop_
_entity.id
_entity.type
_entity.pdbx_description
1 polymer ?
#
loop_
_entity_poly.entity_id
_entity_poly.type
_entity_poly.pdbx_seq_one_letter_code
_entity_poly.pdbx_strand_id
1 'polypeptide(L)'
;YYAEPDYREDRCVQAEPFPQVMNDILARLLPTLIAHDPTVGAPPNTCLINYYGREVGEGPPRDYARLRMHRDGEPGPVVMFSIGQPGRLEFLDPDRSKTPELAVWTRHRSVSVLSGPEFKDRLYHRVTQVRHGQQPEISCRVPGFETRRVSVSFRHVPEELITPFARLKAEARASVRDYVVELAHHSAHFGEALRRSGR
;
A
#
# COMPACT_ATOMS: atom_id res chain seq x y z
N TYR A 1 -13.38 -11.78 11.81
CA TYR A 1 -14.10 -10.69 12.51
C TYR A 1 -13.30 -9.43 12.25
N TYR A 2 -13.79 -8.62 11.32
CA TYR A 2 -13.30 -7.27 11.10
C TYR A 2 -13.79 -6.40 12.27
N ALA A 3 -12.88 -5.90 13.09
CA ALA A 3 -13.19 -4.86 14.06
C ALA A 3 -12.74 -3.55 13.46
N GLU A 4 -13.67 -2.63 13.23
CA GLU A 4 -13.29 -1.38 12.61
C GLU A 4 -12.44 -0.52 13.58
N PRO A 5 -11.29 0.04 13.15
CA PRO A 5 -10.47 0.88 14.02
C PRO A 5 -11.23 2.10 14.57
N ASP A 6 -11.00 2.41 15.84
CA ASP A 6 -11.39 3.68 16.44
C ASP A 6 -10.65 4.84 15.74
N TYR A 7 -11.28 6.02 15.63
CA TYR A 7 -10.69 7.28 15.10
C TYR A 7 -10.36 7.30 13.59
N ARG A 8 -11.36 7.02 12.74
CA ARG A 8 -11.26 6.99 11.27
C ARG A 8 -11.37 8.35 10.57
N GLU A 9 -11.95 9.32 11.25
CA GLU A 9 -12.14 10.67 10.70
C GLU A 9 -10.79 11.30 10.35
N ASP A 10 -10.73 11.97 9.20
CA ASP A 10 -9.54 12.67 8.68
C ASP A 10 -8.29 11.79 8.52
N ARG A 11 -8.45 10.46 8.40
CA ARG A 11 -7.34 9.52 8.18
C ARG A 11 -7.05 9.22 6.71
N CYS A 12 -7.98 9.50 5.80
CA CYS A 12 -7.81 9.30 4.37
C CYS A 12 -8.06 10.61 3.62
N VAL A 13 -7.02 11.14 2.97
CA VAL A 13 -7.10 12.35 2.16
C VAL A 13 -7.32 11.96 0.71
N GLN A 14 -8.27 12.61 0.03
CA GLN A 14 -8.51 12.39 -1.39
C GLN A 14 -7.27 12.72 -2.23
N ALA A 15 -6.76 11.72 -2.95
CA ALA A 15 -5.64 11.84 -3.87
C ALA A 15 -6.12 11.96 -5.33
N GLU A 16 -5.16 12.07 -6.25
CA GLU A 16 -5.42 12.00 -7.68
C GLU A 16 -5.92 10.61 -8.14
N PRO A 17 -6.62 10.52 -9.29
CA PRO A 17 -7.04 9.24 -9.84
C PRO A 17 -5.84 8.33 -10.13
N PHE A 18 -6.04 7.01 -10.02
CA PHE A 18 -5.00 6.08 -10.43
C PHE A 18 -4.64 6.23 -11.91
N PRO A 19 -3.35 6.03 -12.28
CA PRO A 19 -2.95 5.89 -13.67
C PRO A 19 -3.77 4.80 -14.38
N GLN A 20 -4.08 5.01 -15.66
CA GLN A 20 -4.93 4.11 -16.45
C GLN A 20 -4.48 2.64 -16.38
N VAL A 21 -3.18 2.39 -16.43
CA VAL A 21 -2.62 1.04 -16.35
C VAL A 21 -2.99 0.31 -15.04
N MET A 22 -3.08 1.02 -13.91
CA MET A 22 -3.52 0.42 -12.65
C MET A 22 -5.01 0.10 -12.71
N ASN A 23 -5.83 1.02 -13.22
CA ASN A 23 -7.27 0.81 -13.39
C ASN A 23 -7.56 -0.40 -14.31
N ASP A 24 -6.84 -0.51 -15.43
CA ASP A 24 -7.02 -1.62 -16.37
C ASP A 24 -6.70 -2.98 -15.72
N ILE A 25 -5.63 -3.06 -14.93
CA ILE A 25 -5.27 -4.30 -14.23
C ILE A 25 -6.32 -4.62 -13.16
N LEU A 26 -6.74 -3.65 -12.35
CA LEU A 26 -7.75 -3.85 -11.31
C LEU A 26 -9.10 -4.26 -11.90
N ALA A 27 -9.52 -3.65 -13.01
CA ALA A 27 -10.74 -4.02 -13.73
C ALA A 27 -10.70 -5.47 -14.23
N ARG A 28 -9.54 -5.93 -14.74
CA ARG A 28 -9.35 -7.33 -15.15
C ARG A 28 -9.38 -8.30 -13.98
N LEU A 29 -8.97 -7.87 -12.79
CA LEU A 29 -8.98 -8.69 -11.58
C LEU A 29 -10.35 -8.74 -10.91
N LEU A 30 -11.24 -7.77 -11.16
CA LEU A 30 -12.53 -7.64 -10.49
C LEU A 30 -13.38 -8.93 -10.50
N PRO A 31 -13.52 -9.68 -11.62
CA PRO A 31 -14.24 -10.95 -11.60
C PRO A 31 -13.64 -11.98 -10.65
N THR A 32 -12.31 -12.04 -10.56
CA THR A 32 -11.60 -12.91 -9.61
C THR A 32 -11.80 -12.46 -8.17
N LEU A 33 -11.81 -11.15 -7.90
CA LEU A 33 -12.08 -10.61 -6.57
C LEU A 33 -13.50 -10.96 -6.11
N ILE A 34 -14.50 -10.77 -6.97
CA ILE A 34 -15.91 -11.12 -6.72
C ILE A 34 -16.07 -12.62 -6.45
N ALA A 35 -15.37 -13.47 -7.22
CA ALA A 35 -15.42 -14.91 -7.02
C ALA A 35 -14.86 -15.36 -5.65
N HIS A 36 -13.88 -14.63 -5.10
CA HIS A 36 -13.31 -14.92 -3.78
C HIS A 36 -14.09 -14.26 -2.63
N ASP A 37 -14.66 -13.10 -2.88
CA ASP A 37 -15.44 -12.33 -1.92
C ASP A 37 -16.61 -11.65 -2.66
N PRO A 38 -17.82 -12.24 -2.62
CA PRO A 38 -19.00 -11.71 -3.30
C PRO A 38 -19.46 -10.34 -2.78
N THR A 39 -18.92 -9.86 -1.66
CA THR A 39 -19.23 -8.53 -1.11
C THR A 39 -18.46 -7.41 -1.83
N VAL A 40 -17.47 -7.77 -2.65
CA VAL A 40 -16.71 -6.81 -3.46
C VAL A 40 -17.60 -6.26 -4.57
N GLY A 41 -18.10 -5.03 -4.40
CA GLY A 41 -18.92 -4.34 -5.41
C GLY A 41 -18.11 -3.52 -6.42
N ALA A 42 -16.86 -3.18 -6.10
CA ALA A 42 -16.02 -2.30 -6.91
C ALA A 42 -14.53 -2.62 -6.76
N PRO A 43 -13.68 -2.19 -7.72
CA PRO A 43 -12.24 -2.25 -7.55
C PRO A 43 -11.76 -1.47 -6.30
N PRO A 44 -10.59 -1.85 -5.73
CA PRO A 44 -9.91 -1.03 -4.73
C PRO A 44 -9.71 0.42 -5.19
N ASN A 45 -9.84 1.38 -4.28
CA ASN A 45 -9.81 2.83 -4.56
C ASN A 45 -8.68 3.58 -3.85
N THR A 46 -7.86 2.87 -3.06
CA THR A 46 -6.63 3.43 -2.45
C THR A 46 -5.44 2.52 -2.75
N CYS A 47 -4.23 3.09 -2.77
CA CYS A 47 -3.01 2.31 -2.92
C CYS A 47 -1.89 2.83 -2.02
N LEU A 48 -1.02 1.91 -1.59
CA LEU A 48 0.22 2.19 -0.90
C LEU A 48 1.37 1.64 -1.74
N ILE A 49 2.34 2.49 -2.06
CA ILE A 49 3.54 2.14 -2.82
C ILE A 49 4.70 1.99 -1.84
N ASN A 50 5.20 0.78 -1.68
CA ASN A 50 6.34 0.47 -0.83
C ASN A 50 7.59 0.23 -1.67
N TYR A 51 8.67 0.95 -1.34
CA TYR A 51 9.99 0.76 -1.91
C TYR A 51 10.86 -0.07 -0.96
N TYR A 52 11.34 -1.21 -1.43
CA TYR A 52 12.21 -2.12 -0.69
C TYR A 52 13.60 -2.04 -1.29
N GLY A 53 14.58 -1.73 -0.46
CA GLY A 53 15.90 -1.39 -0.95
C GLY A 53 16.90 -1.16 0.18
N ARG A 54 17.90 -0.34 -0.10
CA ARG A 54 18.84 0.14 0.89
C ARG A 54 19.12 1.62 0.66
N GLU A 55 19.24 2.34 1.76
CA GLU A 55 19.75 3.71 1.76
C GLU A 55 21.24 3.69 1.48
N VAL A 56 21.68 4.57 0.58
CA VAL A 56 23.07 4.76 0.14
C VAL A 56 23.44 6.23 0.30
N GLY A 57 24.57 6.49 0.96
CA GLY A 57 25.02 7.83 1.30
C GLY A 57 26.39 7.77 1.98
N GLU A 58 26.70 8.76 2.83
CA GLU A 58 27.92 8.77 3.61
C GLU A 58 27.81 7.80 4.81
N GLY A 59 28.25 6.56 4.62
CA GLY A 59 28.31 5.54 5.67
C GLY A 59 27.92 4.14 5.21
N PRO A 60 27.89 3.15 6.12
CA PRO A 60 27.44 1.80 5.81
C PRO A 60 25.98 1.81 5.32
N PRO A 61 25.66 1.14 4.19
CA PRO A 61 24.30 1.10 3.67
C PRO A 61 23.30 0.51 4.68
N ARG A 62 22.14 1.15 4.82
CA ARG A 62 21.06 0.66 5.71
C ARG A 62 19.98 -0.04 4.91
N ASP A 63 19.74 -1.31 5.20
CA ASP A 63 18.76 -2.12 4.50
C ASP A 63 17.34 -1.91 5.07
N TYR A 64 16.39 -1.58 4.20
CA TYR A 64 14.96 -1.39 4.49
C TYR A 64 14.06 -2.39 3.75
N ALA A 65 14.61 -3.43 3.13
CA ALA A 65 13.84 -4.40 2.35
C ALA A 65 13.14 -5.46 3.21
N ARG A 66 12.36 -4.99 4.18
CA ARG A 66 11.53 -5.77 5.09
C ARG A 66 10.32 -4.94 5.53
N LEU A 67 9.20 -5.61 5.77
CA LEU A 67 7.98 -4.99 6.29
C LEU A 67 7.63 -5.68 7.61
N ARG A 68 7.38 -4.87 8.64
CA ARG A 68 6.99 -5.39 9.96
C ARG A 68 5.63 -6.09 9.88
N MET A 69 5.41 -6.96 10.84
CA MET A 69 4.17 -7.71 10.99
C MET A 69 3.00 -6.77 11.29
N HIS A 70 1.93 -6.87 10.49
CA HIS A 70 0.71 -6.08 10.65
C HIS A 70 -0.49 -6.80 10.03
N ARG A 71 -1.69 -6.23 10.21
CA ARG A 71 -2.92 -6.59 9.52
C ARG A 71 -3.46 -5.33 8.86
N ASP A 72 -4.06 -5.50 7.68
CA ASP A 72 -4.73 -4.40 7.00
C ASP A 72 -6.15 -4.27 7.52
N GLY A 73 -6.48 -3.08 7.99
CA GLY A 73 -7.74 -2.75 8.67
C GLY A 73 -8.82 -2.25 7.73
N GLU A 74 -8.60 -2.25 6.42
CA GLU A 74 -9.58 -1.86 5.40
C GLU A 74 -10.48 -3.05 5.03
N PRO A 75 -11.76 -2.82 4.67
CA PRO A 75 -12.66 -3.89 4.25
C PRO A 75 -12.24 -4.54 2.92
N GLY A 76 -12.67 -5.78 2.73
CA GLY A 76 -12.47 -6.54 1.50
C GLY A 76 -11.03 -7.03 1.28
N PRO A 77 -10.71 -7.50 0.06
CA PRO A 77 -9.41 -8.07 -0.26
C PRO A 77 -8.32 -7.00 -0.44
N VAL A 78 -7.08 -7.37 -0.17
CA VAL A 78 -5.88 -6.58 -0.52
C VAL A 78 -5.28 -7.15 -1.79
N VAL A 79 -5.09 -6.29 -2.79
CA VAL A 79 -4.44 -6.67 -4.05
C VAL A 79 -3.03 -6.13 -4.06
N MET A 80 -2.02 -6.95 -4.32
CA MET A 80 -0.63 -6.54 -4.28
C MET A 80 0.09 -6.84 -5.59
N PHE A 81 0.55 -5.80 -6.28
CA PHE A 81 1.44 -5.92 -7.43
C PHE A 81 2.88 -5.96 -6.95
N SER A 82 3.64 -6.94 -7.42
CA SER A 82 5.05 -7.12 -7.07
C SER A 82 5.94 -6.87 -8.30
N ILE A 83 6.86 -5.92 -8.18
CA ILE A 83 7.76 -5.50 -9.25
C ILE A 83 9.19 -5.50 -8.72
N GLY A 84 10.10 -6.25 -9.35
CA GLY A 84 11.52 -6.27 -9.02
C GLY A 84 11.90 -7.60 -8.38
N GLN A 85 12.87 -7.56 -7.46
CA GLN A 85 13.35 -8.74 -6.76
C GLN A 85 12.24 -9.45 -5.97
N PRO A 86 12.22 -10.80 -5.92
CA PRO A 86 11.22 -11.51 -5.15
C PRO A 86 11.23 -11.18 -3.65
N GLY A 87 10.04 -10.96 -3.08
CA GLY A 87 9.84 -10.74 -1.65
C GLY A 87 9.16 -11.94 -0.99
N ARG A 88 9.67 -12.39 0.16
CA ARG A 88 9.07 -13.46 0.97
C ARG A 88 7.98 -12.87 1.85
N LEU A 89 6.73 -13.09 1.43
CA LEU A 89 5.53 -12.77 2.19
C LEU A 89 5.23 -13.94 3.14
N GLU A 90 5.07 -13.65 4.41
CA GLU A 90 4.75 -14.64 5.44
C GLU A 90 3.45 -14.27 6.13
N PHE A 91 2.65 -15.29 6.45
CA PHE A 91 1.43 -15.19 7.24
C PHE A 91 1.60 -15.99 8.53
N LEU A 92 1.31 -15.36 9.67
CA LEU A 92 1.52 -15.97 10.98
C LEU A 92 0.56 -15.40 12.03
N ASP A 93 0.33 -16.20 13.06
CA ASP A 93 -0.33 -15.79 14.30
C ASP A 93 0.71 -15.83 15.44
N PRO A 94 1.30 -14.68 15.82
CA PRO A 94 2.41 -14.62 16.76
C PRO A 94 2.04 -15.09 18.17
N ASP A 95 0.75 -15.03 18.52
CA ASP A 95 0.24 -15.45 19.82
C ASP A 95 0.15 -16.98 19.90
N ARG A 96 -0.01 -17.65 18.75
CA ARG A 96 -0.01 -19.11 18.64
C ARG A 96 1.37 -19.69 18.33
N SER A 97 2.10 -19.10 17.39
CA SER A 97 3.39 -19.60 16.91
C SER A 97 4.21 -18.54 16.20
N LYS A 98 5.53 -18.59 16.39
CA LYS A 98 6.46 -17.75 15.62
C LYS A 98 6.73 -18.30 14.21
N THR A 99 6.34 -19.54 13.94
CA THR A 99 6.49 -20.17 12.62
C THR A 99 5.36 -19.73 11.70
N PRO A 100 5.66 -19.23 10.48
CA PRO A 100 4.63 -18.88 9.52
C PRO A 100 3.74 -20.08 9.14
N GLU A 101 2.43 -19.87 9.11
CA GLU A 101 1.46 -20.84 8.57
C GLU A 101 1.56 -20.94 7.05
N LEU A 102 1.91 -19.83 6.39
CA LEU A 102 2.19 -19.77 4.96
C LEU A 102 3.36 -18.83 4.69
N ALA A 103 4.27 -19.26 3.82
CA ALA A 103 5.35 -18.42 3.30
C ALA A 103 5.42 -18.55 1.78
N VAL A 104 5.31 -17.43 1.06
CA VAL A 104 5.28 -17.40 -0.40
C VAL A 104 6.26 -16.36 -0.93
N TRP A 105 7.01 -16.74 -1.96
CA TRP A 105 7.82 -15.80 -2.73
C TRP A 105 6.94 -15.09 -3.77
N THR A 106 6.65 -13.82 -3.52
CA THR A 106 6.00 -12.93 -4.50
C THR A 106 7.03 -12.49 -5.52
N ARG A 107 6.74 -12.65 -6.82
CA ARG A 107 7.73 -12.52 -7.90
C ARG A 107 7.50 -11.25 -8.72
N HIS A 108 8.46 -10.90 -9.56
CA HIS A 108 8.28 -9.80 -10.52
C HIS A 108 7.07 -10.05 -11.42
N ARG A 109 6.29 -8.99 -11.66
CA ARG A 109 5.07 -9.01 -12.50
C ARG A 109 4.01 -9.99 -12.01
N SER A 110 3.99 -10.30 -10.71
CA SER A 110 2.91 -11.08 -10.11
C SER A 110 1.93 -10.19 -9.37
N VAL A 111 0.66 -10.60 -9.39
CA VAL A 111 -0.39 -10.11 -8.50
C VAL A 111 -0.61 -11.15 -7.39
N SER A 112 -0.74 -10.70 -6.15
CA SER A 112 -1.18 -11.52 -5.03
C SER A 112 -2.45 -10.92 -4.45
N VAL A 113 -3.44 -11.75 -4.14
CA VAL A 113 -4.70 -11.32 -3.51
C VAL A 113 -4.76 -11.95 -2.12
N LEU A 114 -4.92 -11.11 -1.10
CA LEU A 114 -5.11 -11.52 0.28
C LEU A 114 -6.58 -11.30 0.63
N SER A 115 -7.29 -12.37 0.92
CA SER A 115 -8.74 -12.33 1.18
C SER A 115 -9.16 -13.38 2.19
N GLY A 116 -10.39 -13.23 2.70
CA GLY A 116 -11.03 -14.21 3.56
C GLY A 116 -10.57 -14.20 5.02
N PRO A 117 -11.26 -14.98 5.86
CA PRO A 117 -11.11 -14.91 7.32
C PRO A 117 -9.73 -15.33 7.82
N GLU A 118 -9.02 -16.17 7.07
CA GLU A 118 -7.71 -16.67 7.48
C GLU A 118 -6.59 -15.66 7.15
N PHE A 119 -6.38 -15.34 5.88
CA PHE A 119 -5.21 -14.58 5.44
C PHE A 119 -5.36 -13.06 5.53
N LYS A 120 -6.59 -12.54 5.53
CA LYS A 120 -6.86 -11.09 5.63
C LYS A 120 -7.24 -10.67 7.06
N ASP A 121 -8.07 -11.46 7.75
CA ASP A 121 -8.61 -11.05 9.06
C ASP A 121 -7.82 -11.59 10.26
N ARG A 122 -7.54 -12.90 10.26
CA ARG A 122 -6.90 -13.58 11.40
C ARG A 122 -5.39 -13.39 11.40
N LEU A 123 -4.73 -13.79 10.31
CA LEU A 123 -3.27 -13.84 10.25
C LEU A 123 -2.67 -12.45 10.08
N TYR A 124 -1.57 -12.21 10.81
CA TYR A 124 -0.69 -11.11 10.47
C TYR A 124 0.13 -11.47 9.24
N HIS A 125 0.51 -10.46 8.46
CA HIS A 125 1.44 -10.62 7.36
C HIS A 125 2.65 -9.71 7.48
N ARG A 126 3.78 -10.18 6.93
CA ARG A 126 5.07 -9.47 6.94
C ARG A 126 5.90 -9.82 5.70
N VAL A 127 6.85 -8.95 5.36
CA VAL A 127 7.91 -9.26 4.39
C VAL A 127 9.22 -9.43 5.14
N THR A 128 9.73 -10.65 5.24
CA THR A 128 10.95 -10.96 6.00
C THR A 128 12.22 -10.84 5.19
N GLN A 129 12.11 -11.03 3.87
CA GLN A 129 13.26 -11.04 2.98
C GLN A 129 12.88 -10.53 1.60
N VAL A 130 13.76 -9.75 0.99
CA VAL A 130 13.76 -9.49 -0.45
C VAL A 130 15.07 -10.01 -1.00
N ARG A 131 15.01 -10.78 -2.09
CA ARG A 131 16.21 -11.35 -2.70
C ARG A 131 17.15 -10.25 -3.20
N HIS A 132 18.41 -10.64 -3.31
CA HIS A 132 19.44 -9.88 -4.03
C HIS A 132 19.71 -10.61 -5.35
N GLY A 133 20.11 -9.87 -6.38
CA GLY A 133 20.42 -10.45 -7.68
C GLY A 133 20.33 -9.43 -8.81
N GLN A 134 20.78 -9.87 -9.99
CA GLN A 134 20.95 -9.03 -11.18
C GLN A 134 19.68 -8.87 -12.03
N GLN A 135 18.63 -9.68 -11.86
CA GLN A 135 17.42 -9.55 -12.67
C GLN A 135 16.14 -9.88 -11.87
N PRO A 136 15.03 -9.14 -12.08
CA PRO A 136 14.97 -7.89 -12.82
C PRO A 136 15.60 -6.77 -11.99
N GLU A 137 16.44 -5.95 -12.62
CA GLU A 137 16.81 -4.66 -12.05
C GLU A 137 15.67 -3.67 -12.28
N ILE A 138 15.34 -2.91 -11.27
CA ILE A 138 14.38 -1.81 -11.38
C ILE A 138 15.09 -0.54 -10.95
N SER A 139 14.87 0.53 -11.71
CA SER A 139 15.28 1.85 -11.29
C SER A 139 14.04 2.62 -10.84
N CYS A 140 14.06 3.06 -9.59
CA CYS A 140 13.15 4.08 -9.09
C CYS A 140 14.02 5.20 -8.53
N ARG A 141 13.78 6.43 -9.00
CA ARG A 141 14.58 7.59 -8.61
C ARG A 141 14.11 8.08 -7.23
N VAL A 142 14.56 7.40 -6.18
CA VAL A 142 14.54 7.93 -4.82
C VAL A 142 15.98 8.32 -4.48
N PRO A 143 16.29 9.62 -4.35
CA PRO A 143 17.65 10.07 -4.04
C PRO A 143 18.21 9.36 -2.80
N GLY A 144 19.45 8.89 -2.88
CA GLY A 144 20.10 8.17 -1.77
C GLY A 144 19.48 6.80 -1.47
N PHE A 145 18.72 6.20 -2.37
CA PHE A 145 18.09 4.89 -2.13
C PHE A 145 18.17 3.97 -3.34
N GLU A 146 18.80 2.81 -3.16
CA GLU A 146 18.85 1.76 -4.16
C GLU A 146 17.65 0.83 -4.02
N THR A 147 16.72 0.93 -4.97
CA THR A 147 15.49 0.14 -4.98
C THR A 147 15.73 -1.26 -5.56
N ARG A 148 15.27 -2.30 -4.85
CA ARG A 148 15.29 -3.70 -5.32
C ARG A 148 13.92 -4.22 -5.70
N ARG A 149 12.88 -3.84 -4.94
CA ARG A 149 11.49 -4.26 -5.15
C ARG A 149 10.57 -3.07 -4.88
N VAL A 150 9.55 -2.93 -5.72
CA VAL A 150 8.40 -2.08 -5.48
C VAL A 150 7.18 -2.97 -5.28
N SER A 151 6.38 -2.63 -4.28
CA SER A 151 5.08 -3.24 -4.05
C SER A 151 4.02 -2.17 -4.14
N VAL A 152 2.99 -2.39 -4.95
CA VAL A 152 1.81 -1.53 -4.97
C VAL A 152 0.66 -2.34 -4.38
N SER A 153 0.24 -2.00 -3.17
CA SER A 153 -0.86 -2.67 -2.46
C SER A 153 -2.11 -1.82 -2.51
N PHE A 154 -3.19 -2.35 -3.05
CA PHE A 154 -4.48 -1.69 -3.21
C PHE A 154 -5.47 -2.20 -2.19
N ARG A 155 -6.28 -1.28 -1.66
CA ARG A 155 -7.31 -1.53 -0.65
C ARG A 155 -8.56 -0.73 -0.97
N HIS A 156 -9.69 -1.18 -0.44
CA HIS A 156 -10.93 -0.43 -0.53
C HIS A 156 -11.12 0.37 0.76
N VAL A 157 -11.23 1.69 0.64
CA VAL A 157 -11.65 2.57 1.73
C VAL A 157 -13.07 3.05 1.39
N PRO A 158 -14.04 2.92 2.31
CA PRO A 158 -15.38 3.47 2.12
C PRO A 158 -15.32 4.96 1.70
N GLU A 159 -16.06 5.35 0.68
CA GLU A 159 -15.96 6.68 0.07
C GLU A 159 -16.26 7.82 1.07
N GLU A 160 -17.14 7.57 2.03
CA GLU A 160 -17.48 8.48 3.12
C GLU A 160 -16.31 8.79 4.06
N LEU A 161 -15.26 7.95 4.07
CA LEU A 161 -14.05 8.16 4.86
C LEU A 161 -12.95 8.90 4.08
N ILE A 162 -13.15 9.16 2.78
CA ILE A 162 -12.18 9.85 1.92
C ILE A 162 -12.49 11.35 1.93
N THR A 163 -11.69 12.11 2.67
CA THR A 163 -11.93 13.55 2.88
C THR A 163 -11.09 14.39 1.90
N PRO A 164 -11.70 15.34 1.15
CA PRO A 164 -10.94 16.34 0.41
C PRO A 164 -10.06 17.16 1.38
N PHE A 165 -8.81 17.44 1.01
CA PHE A 165 -7.86 18.16 1.88
C PHE A 165 -8.42 19.45 2.50
N ALA A 166 -9.19 20.23 1.73
CA ALA A 166 -9.81 21.47 2.20
C ALA A 166 -10.86 21.27 3.31
N ARG A 167 -11.43 20.06 3.44
CA ARG A 167 -12.48 19.69 4.40
C ARG A 167 -11.95 18.98 5.65
N LEU A 168 -10.65 18.66 5.71
CA LEU A 168 -10.03 18.10 6.92
C LEU A 168 -10.17 19.08 8.09
N LYS A 169 -10.32 18.56 9.31
CA LYS A 169 -10.22 19.39 10.52
C LYS A 169 -8.86 20.10 10.58
N ALA A 170 -8.83 21.27 11.21
CA ALA A 170 -7.66 22.14 11.22
C ALA A 170 -6.37 21.43 11.67
N GLU A 171 -6.45 20.60 12.72
CA GLU A 171 -5.33 19.83 13.25
C GLU A 171 -4.81 18.79 12.25
N ALA A 172 -5.71 17.99 11.66
CA ALA A 172 -5.36 16.99 10.67
C ALA A 172 -4.81 17.62 9.39
N ARG A 173 -5.41 18.74 8.95
CA ARG A 173 -4.94 19.50 7.80
C ARG A 173 -3.54 20.07 8.03
N ALA A 174 -3.28 20.59 9.23
CA ALA A 174 -1.97 21.12 9.59
C ALA A 174 -0.89 20.03 9.61
N SER A 175 -1.20 18.84 10.14
CA SER A 175 -0.22 17.75 10.28
C SER A 175 0.27 17.17 8.94
N VAL A 176 -0.54 17.26 7.88
CA VAL A 176 -0.16 16.79 6.53
C VAL A 176 0.12 17.91 5.53
N ARG A 177 0.03 19.18 5.95
CA ARG A 177 0.11 20.33 5.05
C ARG A 177 1.42 20.37 4.27
N ASP A 178 2.55 20.22 4.96
CA ASP A 178 3.88 20.31 4.35
C ASP A 178 4.09 19.20 3.31
N TYR A 179 3.58 18.00 3.61
CA TYR A 179 3.60 16.90 2.66
C TYR A 179 2.73 17.19 1.43
N VAL A 180 1.55 17.77 1.60
CA VAL A 180 0.68 18.17 0.47
C VAL A 180 1.31 19.30 -0.35
N VAL A 181 2.04 20.23 0.28
CA VAL A 181 2.84 21.25 -0.41
C VAL A 181 3.90 20.61 -1.30
N GLU A 182 4.64 19.62 -0.78
CA GLU A 182 5.63 18.88 -1.57
C GLU A 182 4.98 18.18 -2.78
N LEU A 183 3.86 17.49 -2.57
CA LEU A 183 3.13 16.83 -3.66
C LEU A 183 2.61 17.81 -4.72
N ALA A 184 2.24 19.02 -4.34
CA ALA A 184 1.72 20.03 -5.26
C ALA A 184 2.75 20.52 -6.29
N HIS A 185 4.05 20.34 -6.04
CA HIS A 185 5.10 20.61 -7.04
C HIS A 185 5.02 19.66 -8.25
N HIS A 186 4.40 18.50 -8.09
CA HIS A 186 4.34 17.46 -9.11
C HIS A 186 2.91 17.02 -9.49
N SER A 187 1.89 17.48 -8.76
CA SER A 187 0.50 17.07 -8.95
C SER A 187 -0.46 18.27 -8.95
N ALA A 188 -1.11 18.48 -10.09
CA ALA A 188 -2.11 19.55 -10.25
C ALA A 188 -3.29 19.38 -9.29
N HIS A 189 -3.65 18.14 -8.94
CA HIS A 189 -4.67 17.81 -7.95
C HIS A 189 -4.36 18.45 -6.59
N PHE A 190 -3.15 18.22 -6.07
CA PHE A 190 -2.76 18.77 -4.77
C PHE A 190 -2.54 20.29 -4.82
N GLY A 191 -2.10 20.84 -5.96
CA GLY A 191 -2.05 22.29 -6.16
C GLY A 191 -3.43 22.96 -6.10
N GLU A 192 -4.46 22.35 -6.69
CA GLU A 192 -5.85 22.81 -6.54
C GLU A 192 -6.37 22.62 -5.11
N ALA A 193 -6.06 21.49 -4.47
CA ALA A 193 -6.47 21.19 -3.10
C ALA A 193 -5.95 22.26 -2.10
N LEU A 194 -4.70 22.70 -2.25
CA LEU A 194 -4.13 23.81 -1.47
C LEU A 194 -4.84 25.14 -1.75
N ARG A 195 -5.08 25.48 -3.03
CA ARG A 195 -5.77 26.72 -3.42
C ARG A 195 -7.19 26.80 -2.86
N ARG A 196 -7.91 25.67 -2.79
CA ARG A 196 -9.24 25.58 -2.17
C ARG A 196 -9.22 25.69 -0.66
N SER A 197 -8.15 25.21 0.00
CA SER A 197 -8.03 25.21 1.46
C SER A 197 -7.69 26.58 2.08
N GLY A 198 -7.15 27.50 1.27
CA GLY A 198 -6.81 28.87 1.68
C GLY A 198 -7.91 29.90 1.45
N ARG A 199 -9.09 29.48 0.96
CA ARG A 199 -10.32 30.27 0.92
C ARG A 199 -11.15 29.96 2.16
#